data_AF-A0A4Z1IP38-F1
#
_entry.id   AF-A0A4Z1IP38-F1
#
_cell.length_a   1.000
_cell.length_b   1.000
_cell.length_c   1.000
_cell.angle_alpha   90.00
_cell.angle_beta   90.00
_cell.angle_gamma   90.00
#
_symmetry.space_group_name_H-M   'P 1'
#
loop_
_entity.id
_entity.type
_entity.pdbx_description
1 polymer ?
#
loop_
_entity_poly.entity_id
_entity_poly.type
_entity_poly.pdbx_seq_one_letter_code
_entity_poly.pdbx_strand_id
1 'polypeptide(L)'
;MESNEQPIKREKSSASSSRASSRSPSHSAKVKQPREPTEKEIKILKACKWRDLETIKELATSKDGLVSDEVRRQAWPILLGCDNEHGDTKGDLTSWKELPKHGDEDQVALDVNRSFIYYPNDQTSKEIDHRKEELSDLIIEVLRRNPYLCYFQGYHDICQVLLLVLPPAIRTPSVARLSALRIRDFMLPTLSPALAQLRLIPSIINTVSPALRTHLSQTQPFFTLSGTLTMYAHDIQEYGDIARLFDVLLARETVFSVYMFAQIVLSRSEELFETPADEPEMLHSILSKLPKPLDLESLISNTVKLFEEHPPETLPSWRSISSSSVLKTARWSDQVTKQSLSDGQRYFAQQVKELQWAAKRDELLKMMRRYRRPAKAVGVAVLVGIFSYHCLPRSNVVGRRWTSIFGVFWELLGGVYNGH
;
A
#
# COMPACT_ATOMS: atom_id res chain seq x y z
N MET A 1 26.09 -106.21 0.16
CA MET A 1 24.63 -106.37 0.36
C MET A 1 24.14 -105.07 0.94
N GLU A 2 23.15 -104.47 0.27
CA GLU A 2 22.47 -103.20 0.58
C GLU A 2 23.37 -101.95 0.56
N SER A 3 22.98 -100.79 0.04
CA SER A 3 21.69 -100.27 -0.43
C SER A 3 21.94 -98.92 -1.13
N ASN A 4 20.99 -98.51 -1.99
CA ASN A 4 20.58 -97.13 -2.34
C ASN A 4 21.60 -96.15 -2.98
N GLU A 5 21.24 -95.24 -3.90
CA GLU A 5 19.99 -94.92 -4.60
C GLU A 5 20.31 -93.99 -5.79
N GLN A 6 19.71 -94.32 -6.93
CA GLN A 6 19.23 -93.51 -8.09
C GLN A 6 20.05 -92.36 -8.74
N PRO A 7 19.95 -92.32 -10.09
CA PRO A 7 19.75 -91.06 -10.81
C PRO A 7 18.53 -91.06 -11.76
N ILE A 8 17.88 -89.89 -11.78
CA ILE A 8 17.25 -89.14 -12.89
C ILE A 8 16.20 -89.85 -13.76
N LYS A 9 14.97 -89.29 -13.78
CA LYS A 9 14.13 -89.17 -15.00
C LYS A 9 13.25 -87.91 -14.96
N ARG A 10 13.13 -87.28 -16.14
CA ARG A 10 12.26 -86.13 -16.46
C ARG A 10 10.79 -86.51 -16.36
N GLU A 11 9.96 -85.59 -15.88
CA GLU A 11 8.57 -85.45 -16.33
C GLU A 11 8.04 -84.02 -16.16
N LYS A 12 7.12 -83.64 -17.06
CA LYS A 12 6.49 -82.33 -17.19
C LYS A 12 5.48 -82.09 -16.06
N SER A 13 5.36 -80.85 -15.59
CA SER A 13 4.13 -80.38 -14.95
C SER A 13 3.91 -78.88 -15.15
N SER A 14 2.63 -78.56 -15.25
CA SER A 14 2.01 -77.27 -15.55
C SER A 14 1.78 -76.41 -14.30
N ALA A 15 1.67 -75.10 -14.55
CA ALA A 15 0.69 -74.16 -13.98
C ALA A 15 1.16 -73.06 -13.00
N SER A 16 0.56 -71.90 -13.26
CA SER A 16 0.34 -70.71 -12.43
C SER A 16 1.43 -69.62 -12.40
N SER A 17 1.13 -68.53 -13.10
CA SER A 17 1.60 -67.18 -12.76
C SER A 17 0.55 -66.19 -13.25
N SER A 18 -0.26 -65.71 -12.30
CA SER A 18 -1.23 -64.62 -12.46
C SER A 18 -0.48 -63.31 -12.65
N ARG A 19 -0.46 -62.81 -13.88
CA ARG A 19 0.13 -61.50 -14.23
C ARG A 19 -0.88 -60.40 -13.88
N ALA A 20 -0.63 -59.71 -12.78
CA ALA A 20 -1.36 -58.50 -12.40
C ALA A 20 -1.23 -57.44 -13.52
N SER A 21 -2.37 -57.00 -14.03
CA SER A 21 -2.48 -55.91 -14.99
C SER A 21 -2.21 -54.57 -14.29
N SER A 22 -1.12 -53.93 -14.67
CA SER A 22 -0.79 -52.55 -14.35
C SER A 22 -1.80 -51.60 -15.01
N ARG A 23 -2.77 -51.10 -14.25
CA ARG A 23 -3.59 -49.95 -14.66
C ARG A 23 -2.91 -48.66 -14.22
N SER A 24 -2.28 -47.97 -15.16
CA SER A 24 -1.88 -46.57 -15.01
C SER A 24 -3.13 -45.68 -14.89
N PRO A 25 -3.20 -44.73 -13.94
CA PRO A 25 -4.30 -43.77 -13.91
C PRO A 25 -4.08 -42.74 -15.01
N SER A 26 -4.90 -42.81 -16.06
CA SER A 26 -4.99 -41.77 -17.07
C SER A 26 -5.57 -40.51 -16.43
N HIS A 27 -4.73 -39.50 -16.18
CA HIS A 27 -5.20 -38.14 -15.92
C HIS A 27 -5.85 -37.59 -17.20
N SER A 28 -7.16 -37.77 -17.34
CA SER A 28 -7.94 -36.99 -18.29
C SER A 28 -8.00 -35.55 -17.76
N ALA A 29 -7.15 -34.67 -18.29
CA ALA A 29 -7.38 -33.24 -18.21
C ALA A 29 -8.75 -32.97 -18.85
N LYS A 30 -9.78 -32.71 -18.02
CA LYS A 30 -11.08 -32.27 -18.51
C LYS A 30 -10.87 -30.92 -19.18
N VAL A 31 -10.79 -30.92 -20.51
CA VAL A 31 -10.90 -29.71 -21.33
C VAL A 31 -12.20 -29.02 -20.93
N LYS A 32 -12.11 -27.89 -20.23
CA LYS A 32 -13.27 -27.05 -19.93
C LYS A 32 -13.87 -26.64 -21.27
N GLN A 33 -15.11 -27.07 -21.54
CA GLN A 33 -15.89 -26.62 -22.69
C GLN A 33 -15.89 -25.07 -22.73
N PRO A 34 -15.79 -24.43 -23.91
CA PRO A 34 -15.84 -22.98 -24.00
C PRO A 34 -17.18 -22.49 -23.44
N ARG A 35 -17.12 -21.68 -22.38
CA ARG A 35 -18.29 -21.01 -21.82
C ARG A 35 -18.76 -19.95 -22.80
N GLU A 36 -20.06 -19.89 -23.07
CA GLU A 36 -20.61 -18.77 -23.83
C GLU A 36 -20.39 -17.46 -23.06
N PRO A 37 -19.88 -16.40 -23.72
CA PRO A 37 -19.65 -15.12 -23.07
C PRO A 37 -20.99 -14.49 -22.66
N THR A 38 -21.05 -14.00 -21.44
CA THR A 38 -22.20 -13.27 -20.90
C THR A 38 -22.41 -11.96 -21.64
N GLU A 39 -23.64 -11.43 -21.58
CA GLU A 39 -23.97 -10.12 -22.16
C GLU A 39 -23.06 -9.00 -21.61
N LYS A 40 -22.68 -9.08 -20.32
CA LYS A 40 -21.77 -8.13 -19.70
C LYS A 40 -20.36 -8.22 -20.30
N GLU A 41 -19.82 -9.42 -20.49
CA GLU A 41 -18.51 -9.61 -21.15
C GLU A 41 -18.52 -9.03 -22.56
N ILE A 42 -19.57 -9.30 -23.34
CA ILE A 42 -19.71 -8.76 -24.70
C ILE A 42 -19.71 -7.22 -24.70
N LYS A 43 -20.46 -6.60 -23.76
CA LYS A 43 -20.48 -5.15 -23.61
C LYS A 43 -19.10 -4.58 -23.26
N ILE A 44 -18.39 -5.20 -22.31
CA ILE A 44 -17.05 -4.73 -21.91
C ILE A 44 -16.05 -4.88 -23.06
N LEU A 45 -16.03 -6.02 -23.75
CA LEU A 45 -15.13 -6.25 -24.89
C LEU A 45 -15.40 -5.26 -26.02
N LYS A 46 -16.66 -4.94 -26.28
CA LYS A 46 -17.04 -3.88 -27.22
C LYS A 46 -16.51 -2.52 -26.77
N ALA A 47 -16.67 -2.17 -25.49
CA ALA A 47 -16.14 -0.92 -24.94
C ALA A 47 -14.61 -0.85 -25.03
N CYS A 48 -13.89 -1.95 -24.75
CA CYS A 48 -12.44 -2.06 -24.92
C CYS A 48 -12.01 -1.84 -26.37
N LYS A 49 -12.71 -2.49 -27.32
CA LYS A 49 -12.46 -2.34 -28.75
C LYS A 49 -12.57 -0.88 -29.23
N TRP A 50 -13.57 -0.15 -28.73
CA TRP A 50 -13.80 1.25 -29.08
C TRP A 50 -13.12 2.24 -28.13
N ARG A 51 -12.37 1.75 -27.13
CA ARG A 51 -11.73 2.55 -26.07
C ARG A 51 -12.69 3.51 -25.37
N ASP A 52 -13.91 3.04 -25.15
CA ASP A 52 -14.91 3.77 -24.38
C ASP A 52 -14.58 3.66 -22.89
N LEU A 53 -13.71 4.57 -22.43
CA LEU A 53 -13.19 4.59 -21.07
C LEU A 53 -14.32 4.71 -20.03
N GLU A 54 -15.33 5.53 -20.29
CA GLU A 54 -16.44 5.73 -19.35
C GLU A 54 -17.27 4.46 -19.21
N THR A 55 -17.64 3.81 -20.32
CA THR A 55 -18.35 2.53 -20.26
C THR A 55 -17.52 1.44 -19.54
N ILE A 56 -16.21 1.38 -19.77
CA ILE A 56 -15.33 0.41 -19.06
C ILE A 56 -15.36 0.68 -17.55
N LYS A 57 -15.25 1.95 -17.14
CA LYS A 57 -15.27 2.34 -15.72
C LYS A 57 -16.60 2.03 -15.05
N GLU A 58 -17.71 2.35 -15.71
CA GLU A 58 -19.06 2.05 -15.23
C GLU A 58 -19.23 0.55 -15.02
N LEU A 59 -18.83 -0.27 -15.99
CA LEU A 59 -18.95 -1.72 -15.90
C LEU A 59 -18.01 -2.34 -14.86
N ALA A 60 -16.79 -1.83 -14.72
CA ALA A 60 -15.83 -2.25 -13.68
C ALA A 60 -16.30 -1.90 -12.26
N THR A 61 -17.02 -0.78 -12.12
CA THR A 61 -17.58 -0.33 -10.83
C THR A 61 -18.88 -1.07 -10.50
N SER A 62 -19.68 -1.40 -11.50
CA SER A 62 -20.95 -2.13 -11.34
C SER A 62 -20.77 -3.53 -10.74
N LYS A 63 -21.87 -4.10 -10.25
CA LYS A 63 -21.90 -5.42 -9.60
C LYS A 63 -21.11 -6.49 -10.36
N ASP A 64 -20.28 -7.26 -9.67
CA ASP A 64 -19.40 -8.33 -10.21
C ASP A 64 -18.25 -7.83 -11.11
N GLY A 65 -18.12 -6.53 -11.34
CA GLY A 65 -16.96 -5.92 -12.01
C GLY A 65 -16.73 -6.42 -13.44
N LEU A 66 -15.47 -6.71 -13.79
CA LEU A 66 -15.09 -7.12 -15.14
C LEU A 66 -15.25 -8.63 -15.40
N VAL A 67 -15.74 -9.37 -14.42
CA VAL A 67 -16.21 -10.77 -14.42
C VAL A 67 -15.21 -11.88 -14.82
N SER A 68 -14.18 -11.59 -15.61
CA SER A 68 -13.17 -12.59 -15.98
C SER A 68 -11.82 -11.99 -16.38
N ASP A 69 -10.75 -12.76 -16.22
CA ASP A 69 -9.40 -12.31 -16.58
C ASP A 69 -9.24 -12.05 -18.08
N GLU A 70 -10.01 -12.75 -18.93
CA GLU A 70 -10.00 -12.49 -20.38
C GLU A 70 -10.43 -11.06 -20.71
N VAL A 71 -11.44 -10.56 -20.00
CA VAL A 71 -11.88 -9.17 -20.13
C VAL A 71 -10.88 -8.22 -19.47
N ARG A 72 -10.38 -8.54 -18.27
CA ARG A 72 -9.39 -7.72 -17.55
C ARG A 72 -8.12 -7.50 -18.35
N ARG A 73 -7.65 -8.53 -19.08
CA ARG A 73 -6.49 -8.43 -19.98
C ARG A 73 -6.60 -7.32 -21.01
N GLN A 74 -7.82 -6.94 -21.40
CA GLN A 74 -8.07 -5.84 -22.33
C GLN A 74 -8.39 -4.54 -21.59
N ALA A 75 -9.20 -4.60 -20.53
CA ALA A 75 -9.69 -3.43 -19.83
C ALA A 75 -8.65 -2.77 -18.91
N TRP A 76 -7.89 -3.54 -18.13
CA TRP A 76 -6.94 -2.98 -17.15
C TRP A 76 -5.84 -2.12 -17.81
N PRO A 77 -5.21 -2.53 -18.94
CA PRO A 77 -4.25 -1.67 -19.62
C PRO A 77 -4.85 -0.34 -20.09
N ILE A 78 -6.12 -0.35 -20.53
CA ILE A 78 -6.85 0.87 -20.94
C ILE A 78 -7.09 1.78 -19.73
N LEU A 79 -7.56 1.21 -18.60
CA LEU A 79 -7.76 1.96 -17.34
C LEU A 79 -6.46 2.57 -16.81
N LEU A 80 -5.32 1.89 -17.03
CA LEU A 80 -3.99 2.38 -16.68
C LEU A 80 -3.42 3.36 -17.72
N GLY A 81 -4.01 3.47 -18.92
CA GLY A 81 -3.55 4.34 -20.00
C GLY A 81 -2.33 3.84 -20.77
N CYS A 82 -2.09 2.52 -20.82
CA CYS A 82 -0.88 1.94 -21.43
C CYS A 82 -0.79 2.16 -22.95
N ASP A 83 -1.94 2.32 -23.61
CA ASP A 83 -2.01 2.34 -25.07
C ASP A 83 -2.07 3.75 -25.67
N ASN A 84 -1.66 4.77 -24.92
CA ASN A 84 -1.62 6.15 -25.43
C ASN A 84 -0.30 6.40 -26.17
N GLU A 85 -0.37 7.19 -27.26
CA GLU A 85 0.74 7.49 -28.19
C GLU A 85 1.94 8.23 -27.57
N HIS A 86 2.03 8.29 -26.25
CA HIS A 86 2.99 9.08 -25.47
C HIS A 86 4.41 8.48 -25.50
N GLY A 87 4.62 7.40 -26.25
CA GLY A 87 5.94 6.79 -26.45
C GLY A 87 6.45 6.00 -25.24
N ASP A 88 5.75 5.99 -24.11
CA ASP A 88 6.09 5.21 -22.90
C ASP A 88 6.16 3.69 -23.17
N THR A 89 5.46 3.20 -24.20
CA THR A 89 5.44 1.82 -24.69
C THR A 89 6.37 1.55 -25.87
N LYS A 90 6.99 2.58 -26.45
CA LYS A 90 8.08 2.39 -27.43
C LYS A 90 9.33 2.04 -26.63
N GLY A 91 9.44 0.74 -26.35
CA GLY A 91 10.53 0.17 -25.58
C GLY A 91 11.86 0.74 -26.03
N ASP A 92 12.58 1.33 -25.08
CA ASP A 92 14.02 1.45 -25.20
C ASP A 92 14.56 0.07 -25.59
N LEU A 93 15.22 0.01 -26.77
CA LEU A 93 15.75 -1.24 -27.35
C LEU A 93 16.81 -1.86 -26.44
N THR A 94 17.36 -1.07 -25.52
CA THR A 94 18.26 -1.54 -24.48
C THR A 94 17.57 -2.54 -23.58
N SER A 95 18.18 -3.71 -23.46
CA SER A 95 17.75 -4.73 -22.49
C SER A 95 17.79 -4.14 -21.10
N TRP A 96 16.71 -4.31 -20.31
CA TRP A 96 16.68 -3.80 -18.93
C TRP A 96 17.80 -4.39 -18.06
N LYS A 97 18.33 -5.56 -18.44
CA LYS A 97 19.46 -6.22 -17.77
C LYS A 97 20.77 -5.43 -17.91
N GLU A 98 20.88 -4.59 -18.93
CA GLU A 98 22.02 -3.70 -19.18
C GLU A 98 21.92 -2.36 -18.42
N LEU A 99 20.73 -2.03 -17.90
CA LEU A 99 20.54 -0.85 -17.08
C LEU A 99 21.22 -1.03 -15.71
N PRO A 100 21.67 0.07 -15.06
CA PRO A 100 22.26 0.00 -13.72
C PRO A 100 21.38 -0.71 -12.71
N LYS A 101 22.01 -1.46 -11.79
CA LYS A 101 21.32 -2.15 -10.69
C LYS A 101 20.54 -1.12 -9.86
N HIS A 102 19.28 -1.41 -9.53
CA HIS A 102 18.50 -0.61 -8.60
C HIS A 102 18.93 -0.90 -7.15
N GLY A 103 18.88 0.11 -6.28
CA GLY A 103 19.31 -0.03 -4.89
C GLY A 103 18.49 -1.04 -4.07
N ASP A 104 17.24 -1.27 -4.49
CA ASP A 104 16.27 -2.08 -3.73
C ASP A 104 16.14 -3.54 -4.19
N GLU A 105 16.93 -4.01 -5.17
CA GLU A 105 16.78 -5.37 -5.73
C GLU A 105 16.95 -6.48 -4.69
N ASP A 106 17.77 -6.28 -3.66
CA ASP A 106 17.97 -7.27 -2.61
C ASP A 106 16.71 -7.39 -1.73
N GLN A 107 16.01 -6.28 -1.49
CA GLN A 107 14.72 -6.29 -0.80
C GLN A 107 13.64 -6.95 -1.66
N VAL A 108 13.63 -6.70 -2.98
CA VAL A 108 12.73 -7.37 -3.94
C VAL A 108 12.90 -8.89 -3.85
N ALA A 109 14.14 -9.39 -3.84
CA ALA A 109 14.41 -10.82 -3.75
C ALA A 109 13.85 -11.45 -2.46
N LEU A 110 14.05 -10.78 -1.31
CA LEU A 110 13.52 -11.26 -0.02
C LEU A 110 11.99 -11.32 0.00
N ASP A 111 11.34 -10.34 -0.60
CA ASP A 111 9.89 -10.22 -0.61
C ASP A 111 9.22 -11.16 -1.60
N VAL A 112 9.78 -11.31 -2.81
CA VAL A 112 9.28 -12.25 -3.83
C VAL A 112 9.34 -13.70 -3.37
N ASN A 113 10.35 -14.06 -2.56
CA ASN A 113 10.43 -15.38 -1.95
C ASN A 113 9.21 -15.72 -1.08
N ARG A 114 8.52 -14.70 -0.57
CA ARG A 114 7.30 -14.80 0.25
C ARG A 114 6.01 -14.59 -0.55
N SER A 115 6.07 -14.48 -1.88
CA SER A 115 4.90 -14.30 -2.76
C SER A 115 4.20 -15.62 -3.13
N PHE A 116 2.99 -15.49 -3.68
CA PHE A 116 2.13 -16.60 -4.11
C PHE A 116 1.77 -17.61 -3.00
N ILE A 117 1.63 -17.14 -1.76
CA ILE A 117 1.25 -17.98 -0.60
C ILE A 117 -0.22 -18.42 -0.70
N TYR A 118 -1.12 -17.49 -1.06
CA TYR A 118 -2.57 -17.72 -1.03
C TYR A 118 -3.16 -18.04 -2.40
N TYR A 119 -2.59 -17.46 -3.46
CA TYR A 119 -3.05 -17.70 -4.82
C TYR A 119 -1.87 -17.58 -5.80
N PRO A 120 -1.94 -18.28 -6.94
CA PRO A 120 -3.03 -19.17 -7.38
C PRO A 120 -2.99 -20.56 -6.72
N ASN A 121 -4.17 -21.13 -6.48
CA ASN A 121 -4.32 -22.51 -5.99
C ASN A 121 -3.96 -23.52 -7.09
N ASP A 122 -3.61 -24.76 -6.69
CA ASP A 122 -3.38 -25.90 -7.59
C ASP A 122 -2.14 -25.82 -8.50
N GLN A 123 -1.06 -25.17 -8.03
CA GLN A 123 0.22 -25.14 -8.73
C GLN A 123 1.29 -25.98 -8.03
N THR A 124 2.15 -26.60 -8.83
CA THR A 124 3.35 -27.29 -8.36
C THR A 124 4.39 -26.29 -7.86
N SER A 125 5.31 -26.74 -7.00
CA SER A 125 6.40 -25.88 -6.50
C SER A 125 7.23 -25.27 -7.64
N LYS A 126 7.48 -26.03 -8.71
CA LYS A 126 8.21 -25.55 -9.89
C LYS A 126 7.47 -24.43 -10.64
N GLU A 127 6.15 -24.51 -10.74
CA GLU A 127 5.34 -23.46 -11.37
C GLU A 127 5.34 -22.19 -10.49
N ILE A 128 5.25 -22.35 -9.17
CA ILE A 128 5.36 -21.23 -8.23
C ILE A 128 6.75 -20.58 -8.29
N ASP A 129 7.82 -21.37 -8.31
CA ASP A 129 9.19 -20.87 -8.43
C ASP A 129 9.38 -20.09 -9.74
N HIS A 130 8.86 -20.62 -10.86
CA HIS A 130 8.88 -19.90 -12.13
C HIS A 130 8.11 -18.57 -12.08
N ARG A 131 6.95 -18.53 -11.41
CA ARG A 131 6.22 -17.27 -11.23
C ARG A 131 6.96 -16.27 -10.35
N LYS A 132 7.69 -16.74 -9.33
CA LYS A 132 8.56 -15.89 -8.51
C LYS A 132 9.68 -15.29 -9.36
N GLU A 133 10.28 -16.06 -10.27
CA GLU A 133 11.24 -15.53 -11.24
C GLU A 133 10.60 -14.46 -12.13
N GLU A 134 9.42 -14.73 -12.71
CA GLU A 134 8.69 -13.75 -13.53
C GLU A 134 8.34 -12.47 -12.74
N LEU A 135 7.96 -12.61 -11.46
CA LEU A 135 7.60 -11.50 -10.59
C LEU A 135 8.82 -10.65 -10.24
N SER A 136 9.95 -11.31 -9.94
CA SER A 136 11.22 -10.65 -9.69
C SER A 136 11.68 -9.85 -10.91
N ASP A 137 11.71 -10.48 -12.10
CA ASP A 137 12.09 -9.83 -13.35
C ASP A 137 11.18 -8.63 -13.66
N LEU A 138 9.86 -8.77 -13.47
CA LEU A 138 8.90 -7.69 -13.67
C LEU A 138 9.17 -6.49 -12.75
N ILE A 139 9.36 -6.73 -11.45
CA ILE A 139 9.60 -5.66 -10.47
C ILE A 139 10.94 -4.97 -10.74
N ILE A 140 12.00 -5.76 -10.97
CA ILE A 140 13.34 -5.23 -11.23
C ILE A 140 13.36 -4.43 -12.53
N GLU A 141 12.72 -4.92 -13.60
CA GLU A 141 12.63 -4.17 -14.86
C GLU A 141 11.95 -2.80 -14.64
N VAL A 142 10.83 -2.77 -13.92
CA VAL A 142 10.11 -1.51 -13.63
C VAL A 142 11.01 -0.54 -12.85
N LEU A 143 11.70 -1.01 -11.82
CA LEU A 143 12.58 -0.17 -10.99
C LEU A 143 13.81 0.32 -11.76
N ARG A 144 14.46 -0.53 -12.56
CA ARG A 144 15.63 -0.11 -13.36
C ARG A 144 15.27 0.89 -14.45
N ARG A 145 14.09 0.74 -15.08
CA ARG A 145 13.58 1.71 -16.05
C ARG A 145 13.08 3.01 -15.40
N ASN A 146 12.76 2.97 -14.10
CA ASN A 146 12.27 4.12 -13.33
C ASN A 146 13.07 4.29 -12.03
N PRO A 147 14.39 4.55 -12.10
CA PRO A 147 15.30 4.46 -10.94
C PRO A 147 15.07 5.54 -9.87
N TYR A 148 14.12 6.45 -10.09
CA TYR A 148 13.70 7.43 -9.09
C TYR A 148 12.68 6.86 -8.11
N LEU A 149 11.99 5.75 -8.43
CA LEU A 149 11.00 5.12 -7.57
C LEU A 149 11.70 4.29 -6.49
N CYS A 150 11.35 4.50 -5.23
CA CYS A 150 11.83 3.68 -4.11
C CYS A 150 10.88 2.50 -3.90
N TYR A 151 11.40 1.29 -3.78
CA TYR A 151 10.61 0.12 -3.44
C TYR A 151 10.07 0.22 -2.01
N PHE A 152 8.84 -0.26 -1.79
CA PHE A 152 8.28 -0.45 -0.45
C PHE A 152 7.87 -1.91 -0.25
N GLN A 153 8.03 -2.41 0.98
CA GLN A 153 7.61 -3.77 1.33
C GLN A 153 6.08 -3.90 1.18
N GLY A 154 5.65 -4.86 0.35
CA GLY A 154 4.26 -5.06 -0.05
C GLY A 154 3.96 -4.66 -1.50
N TYR A 155 4.89 -3.99 -2.21
CA TYR A 155 4.72 -3.70 -3.63
C TYR A 155 4.62 -4.98 -4.49
N HIS A 156 5.29 -6.07 -4.07
CA HIS A 156 5.20 -7.37 -4.73
C HIS A 156 3.78 -7.96 -4.70
N ASP A 157 3.00 -7.71 -3.63
CA ASP A 157 1.61 -8.17 -3.51
C ASP A 157 0.72 -7.50 -4.56
N ILE A 158 0.99 -6.24 -4.92
CA ILE A 158 0.30 -5.57 -6.04
C ILE A 158 0.74 -6.19 -7.37
N CYS A 159 2.06 -6.30 -7.59
CA CYS A 159 2.63 -6.78 -8.85
C CYS A 159 2.21 -8.21 -9.19
N GLN A 160 2.08 -9.11 -8.20
CA GLN A 160 1.64 -10.48 -8.45
C GLN A 160 0.21 -10.55 -9.01
N VAL A 161 -0.71 -9.67 -8.58
CA VAL A 161 -2.08 -9.63 -9.13
C VAL A 161 -2.04 -9.26 -10.62
N LEU A 162 -1.26 -8.23 -10.98
CA LEU A 162 -1.09 -7.81 -12.37
C LEU A 162 -0.41 -8.90 -13.21
N LEU A 163 0.58 -9.62 -12.65
CA LEU A 163 1.27 -10.72 -13.32
C LEU A 163 0.33 -11.89 -13.65
N LEU A 164 -0.58 -12.23 -12.73
CA LEU A 164 -1.53 -13.33 -12.90
C LEU A 164 -2.60 -13.01 -13.95
N VAL A 165 -3.01 -11.74 -14.06
CA VAL A 165 -4.04 -11.31 -15.01
C VAL A 165 -3.46 -11.01 -16.40
N LEU A 166 -2.39 -10.21 -16.47
CA LEU A 166 -1.93 -9.59 -17.71
C LEU A 166 -0.96 -10.47 -18.51
N PRO A 167 -1.01 -10.41 -19.86
CA PRO A 167 -0.05 -11.09 -20.72
C PRO A 167 1.34 -10.42 -20.64
N PRO A 168 2.45 -11.17 -20.86
CA PRO A 168 3.81 -10.67 -20.67
C PRO A 168 4.11 -9.32 -21.32
N ALA A 169 3.65 -9.09 -22.56
CA ALA A 169 3.94 -7.89 -23.33
C ALA A 169 3.45 -6.57 -22.69
N ILE A 170 2.43 -6.62 -21.84
CA ILE A 170 1.82 -5.42 -21.24
C ILE A 170 2.04 -5.31 -19.72
N ARG A 171 2.65 -6.32 -19.08
CA ARG A 171 2.93 -6.33 -17.63
C ARG A 171 3.79 -5.15 -17.22
N THR A 172 4.99 -5.01 -17.79
CA THR A 172 5.95 -3.95 -17.43
C THR A 172 5.36 -2.55 -17.66
N PRO A 173 4.77 -2.21 -18.83
CA PRO A 173 4.11 -0.90 -19.01
C PRO A 173 2.98 -0.64 -18.02
N SER A 174 2.14 -1.65 -17.74
CA SER A 174 1.01 -1.51 -16.82
C SER A 174 1.47 -1.24 -15.39
N VAL A 175 2.44 -2.02 -14.91
CA VAL A 175 3.00 -1.87 -13.56
C VAL A 175 3.75 -0.55 -13.45
N ALA A 176 4.57 -0.16 -14.43
CA ALA A 176 5.26 1.13 -14.42
C ALA A 176 4.29 2.32 -14.31
N ARG A 177 3.19 2.29 -15.07
CA ARG A 177 2.16 3.34 -15.03
C ARG A 177 1.38 3.34 -13.72
N LEU A 178 1.00 2.17 -13.20
CA LEU A 178 0.40 2.05 -11.87
C LEU A 178 1.32 2.71 -10.82
N SER A 179 2.60 2.37 -10.85
CA SER A 179 3.64 2.84 -9.92
C SER A 179 3.85 4.34 -9.99
N ALA A 180 4.04 4.90 -11.18
CA ALA A 180 4.33 6.32 -11.35
C ALA A 180 3.10 7.24 -11.19
N LEU A 181 1.89 6.75 -11.52
CA LEU A 181 0.71 7.59 -11.66
C LEU A 181 -0.37 7.36 -10.59
N ARG A 182 -0.41 6.18 -9.97
CA ARG A 182 -1.46 5.83 -9.00
C ARG A 182 -0.95 5.53 -7.60
N ILE A 183 0.24 4.94 -7.44
CA ILE A 183 0.79 4.58 -6.12
C ILE A 183 2.12 5.28 -5.79
N ARG A 184 2.55 6.24 -6.61
CA ARG A 184 3.84 6.95 -6.49
C ARG A 184 4.14 7.49 -5.09
N ASP A 185 3.12 7.98 -4.39
CA ASP A 185 3.29 8.53 -3.03
C ASP A 185 3.83 7.50 -2.03
N PHE A 186 3.61 6.20 -2.27
CA PHE A 186 4.14 5.09 -1.49
C PHE A 186 5.58 4.72 -1.87
N MET A 187 6.01 5.14 -3.06
CA MET A 187 7.35 4.90 -3.61
C MET A 187 8.27 6.11 -3.45
N LEU A 188 7.89 7.11 -2.66
CA LEU A 188 8.74 8.25 -2.31
C LEU A 188 9.81 7.82 -1.29
N PRO A 189 10.93 8.58 -1.15
CA PRO A 189 12.02 8.22 -0.24
C PRO A 189 11.63 8.14 1.26
N THR A 190 10.44 8.62 1.62
CA THR A 190 9.88 8.49 2.96
C THR A 190 8.40 8.14 2.86
N LEU A 191 7.87 7.39 3.83
CA LEU A 191 6.43 7.09 3.92
C LEU A 191 5.56 8.27 4.40
N SER A 192 6.14 9.45 4.66
CA SER A 192 5.38 10.61 5.17
C SER A 192 4.17 11.00 4.30
N PRO A 193 4.26 10.99 2.95
CA PRO A 193 3.11 11.21 2.06
C PRO A 193 2.05 10.14 2.19
N ALA A 194 2.45 8.85 2.23
CA ALA A 194 1.54 7.74 2.48
C ALA A 194 0.74 7.95 3.77
N LEU A 195 1.44 8.30 4.86
CA LEU A 195 0.83 8.60 6.15
C LEU A 195 -0.11 9.82 6.10
N ALA A 196 0.17 10.81 5.25
CA ALA A 196 -0.73 11.95 5.04
C ALA A 196 -2.05 11.53 4.38
N GLN A 197 -2.01 10.56 3.44
CA GLN A 197 -3.22 10.00 2.85
C GLN A 197 -4.09 9.30 3.90
N LEU A 198 -3.50 8.52 4.80
CA LEU A 198 -4.23 7.81 5.86
C LEU A 198 -4.90 8.76 6.87
N ARG A 199 -4.38 9.98 7.04
CA ARG A 199 -5.00 11.01 7.88
C ARG A 199 -6.31 11.56 7.31
N LEU A 200 -6.66 11.23 6.07
CA LEU A 200 -7.99 11.50 5.52
C LEU A 200 -9.04 10.59 6.17
N ILE A 201 -8.69 9.38 6.60
CA ILE A 201 -9.64 8.38 7.14
C ILE A 201 -10.41 8.92 8.35
N PRO A 202 -9.77 9.47 9.41
CA PRO A 202 -10.51 10.09 10.50
C PRO A 202 -11.39 11.27 10.07
N SER A 203 -11.01 11.98 8.99
CA SER A 203 -11.81 13.11 8.46
C SER A 203 -13.07 12.62 7.75
N ILE A 204 -12.96 11.54 6.97
CA ILE A 204 -14.10 10.87 6.32
C ILE A 204 -15.04 10.29 7.39
N ILE A 205 -14.50 9.57 8.39
CA ILE A 205 -15.32 9.03 9.48
C ILE A 205 -16.05 10.16 10.21
N ASN A 206 -15.42 11.31 10.42
CA ASN A 206 -16.04 12.44 11.10
C ASN A 206 -17.23 13.04 10.34
N THR A 207 -17.31 12.93 9.01
CA THR A 207 -18.47 13.45 8.26
C THR A 207 -19.71 12.58 8.44
N VAL A 208 -19.53 11.29 8.73
CA VAL A 208 -20.61 10.31 8.91
C VAL A 208 -20.93 10.07 10.39
N SER A 209 -19.90 9.83 11.20
CA SER A 209 -20.00 9.52 12.64
C SER A 209 -18.92 10.24 13.45
N PRO A 210 -19.19 11.48 13.90
CA PRO A 210 -18.32 12.21 14.83
C PRO A 210 -18.07 11.45 16.14
N ALA A 211 -19.04 10.66 16.60
CA ALA A 211 -18.93 9.81 17.77
C ALA A 211 -17.86 8.73 17.58
N LEU A 212 -17.89 8.01 16.45
CA LEU A 212 -16.89 6.99 16.14
C LEU A 212 -15.50 7.60 15.97
N ARG A 213 -15.40 8.75 15.29
CA ARG A 213 -14.11 9.48 15.18
C ARG A 213 -13.54 9.84 16.56
N THR A 214 -14.40 10.25 17.49
CA THR A 214 -13.97 10.62 18.85
C THR A 214 -13.53 9.39 19.64
N HIS A 215 -14.29 8.31 19.53
CA HIS A 215 -13.97 7.01 20.12
C HIS A 215 -12.61 6.48 19.66
N LEU A 216 -12.29 6.63 18.37
CA LEU A 216 -11.00 6.22 17.78
C LEU A 216 -9.89 7.27 17.90
N SER A 217 -10.07 8.36 18.66
CA SER A 217 -9.11 9.48 18.66
C SER A 217 -7.72 9.13 19.20
N GLN A 218 -7.62 8.08 20.03
CA GLN A 218 -6.36 7.59 20.58
C GLN A 218 -5.67 6.57 19.67
N THR A 219 -6.37 5.99 18.70
CA THR A 219 -5.79 5.07 17.72
C THR A 219 -5.23 5.85 16.54
N GLN A 220 -3.91 5.76 16.34
CA GLN A 220 -3.32 6.30 15.13
C GLN A 220 -3.71 5.43 13.93
N PRO A 221 -4.00 6.01 12.75
CA PRO A 221 -4.47 5.27 11.57
C PRO A 221 -3.39 4.37 10.93
N PHE A 222 -2.31 4.05 11.64
CA PHE A 222 -1.26 3.16 11.13
C PHE A 222 -1.74 1.72 10.89
N PHE A 223 -2.83 1.29 11.54
CA PHE A 223 -3.49 0.01 11.26
C PHE A 223 -3.92 -0.13 9.78
N THR A 224 -4.18 1.00 9.11
CA THR A 224 -4.64 1.05 7.71
C THR A 224 -3.51 0.96 6.69
N LEU A 225 -2.25 1.04 7.15
CA LEU A 225 -1.11 1.21 6.28
C LEU A 225 -0.93 -0.02 5.39
N SER A 226 -0.97 -1.24 5.95
CA SER A 226 -0.79 -2.47 5.16
C SER A 226 -1.80 -2.59 4.02
N GLY A 227 -3.10 -2.51 4.34
CA GLY A 227 -4.17 -2.64 3.35
C GLY A 227 -4.15 -1.53 2.29
N THR A 228 -3.99 -0.27 2.68
CA THR A 228 -3.99 0.84 1.71
C THR A 228 -2.74 0.85 0.83
N LEU A 229 -1.58 0.55 1.41
CA LEU A 229 -0.29 0.51 0.73
C LEU A 229 -0.23 -0.61 -0.32
N THR A 230 -0.83 -1.76 -0.02
CA THR A 230 -0.81 -2.95 -0.88
C THR A 230 -2.05 -3.09 -1.76
N MET A 231 -2.90 -2.06 -1.83
CA MET A 231 -4.20 -2.13 -2.52
C MET A 231 -5.02 -3.36 -2.09
N TYR A 232 -4.96 -3.68 -0.79
CA TYR A 232 -5.61 -4.82 -0.12
C TYR A 232 -5.12 -6.21 -0.58
N ALA A 233 -4.14 -6.28 -1.47
CA ALA A 233 -3.65 -7.54 -2.04
C ALA A 233 -2.93 -8.42 -1.01
N HIS A 234 -2.43 -7.82 0.07
CA HIS A 234 -1.85 -8.53 1.20
C HIS A 234 -2.89 -9.22 2.09
N ASP A 235 -4.05 -8.58 2.29
CA ASP A 235 -5.05 -9.00 3.27
C ASP A 235 -6.14 -9.90 2.66
N ILE A 236 -6.43 -9.75 1.36
CA ILE A 236 -7.40 -10.57 0.63
C ILE A 236 -6.72 -11.83 0.10
N GLN A 237 -7.17 -12.97 0.59
CA GLN A 237 -6.57 -14.29 0.31
C GLN A 237 -7.21 -14.99 -0.89
N GLU A 238 -8.42 -14.58 -1.29
CA GLU A 238 -9.12 -15.15 -2.44
C GLU A 238 -8.81 -14.37 -3.72
N TYR A 239 -8.30 -15.09 -4.73
CA TYR A 239 -7.91 -14.48 -6.02
C TYR A 239 -9.07 -13.75 -6.72
N GLY A 240 -10.27 -14.36 -6.68
CA GLY A 240 -11.46 -13.77 -7.30
C GLY A 240 -11.81 -12.42 -6.70
N ASP A 241 -11.75 -12.31 -5.37
CA ASP A 241 -12.06 -11.08 -4.64
C ASP A 241 -11.03 -9.98 -4.90
N ILE A 242 -9.73 -10.30 -4.88
CA ILE A 242 -8.70 -9.29 -5.14
C ILE A 242 -8.71 -8.82 -6.60
N ALA A 243 -8.94 -9.72 -7.57
CA ALA A 243 -9.08 -9.32 -8.97
C ALA A 243 -10.33 -8.43 -9.17
N ARG A 244 -11.45 -8.76 -8.53
CA ARG A 244 -12.67 -7.95 -8.52
C ARG A 244 -12.46 -6.58 -7.89
N LEU A 245 -11.67 -6.51 -6.83
CA LEU A 245 -11.33 -5.25 -6.18
C LEU A 245 -10.43 -4.38 -7.06
N PHE A 246 -9.46 -4.97 -7.76
CA PHE A 246 -8.63 -4.25 -8.72
C PHE A 246 -9.44 -3.67 -9.87
N ASP A 247 -10.52 -4.33 -10.32
CA ASP A 247 -11.44 -3.78 -11.33
C ASP A 247 -11.91 -2.36 -10.95
N VAL A 248 -12.39 -2.19 -9.71
CA VAL A 248 -12.90 -0.89 -9.24
C VAL A 248 -11.77 0.08 -8.86
N LEU A 249 -10.68 -0.39 -8.25
CA LEU A 249 -9.56 0.47 -7.86
C LEU A 249 -8.83 1.08 -9.07
N LEU A 250 -8.82 0.38 -10.21
CA LEU A 250 -8.28 0.89 -11.47
C LEU A 250 -9.27 1.80 -12.20
N ALA A 251 -10.59 1.55 -12.07
CA ALA A 251 -11.63 2.36 -12.69
C ALA A 251 -11.87 3.70 -11.99
N ARG A 252 -11.76 3.72 -10.66
CA ARG A 252 -12.00 4.89 -9.81
C ARG A 252 -10.74 5.70 -9.56
N GLU A 253 -10.90 6.80 -8.84
CA GLU A 253 -9.82 7.76 -8.56
C GLU A 253 -8.95 7.25 -7.40
N THR A 254 -7.67 7.59 -7.34
CA THR A 254 -6.75 6.93 -6.38
C THR A 254 -7.20 7.06 -4.93
N VAL A 255 -7.80 8.21 -4.58
CA VAL A 255 -8.33 8.48 -3.24
C VAL A 255 -9.48 7.53 -2.85
N PHE A 256 -10.14 6.88 -3.80
CA PHE A 256 -11.20 5.90 -3.54
C PHE A 256 -10.73 4.74 -2.64
N SER A 257 -9.47 4.32 -2.76
CA SER A 257 -8.88 3.29 -1.88
C SER A 257 -8.92 3.70 -0.39
N VAL A 258 -8.72 4.99 -0.10
CA VAL A 258 -8.79 5.54 1.26
C VAL A 258 -10.22 5.58 1.78
N TYR A 259 -11.19 5.88 0.91
CA TYR A 259 -12.62 5.81 1.24
C TYR A 259 -13.07 4.40 1.52
N MET A 260 -12.55 3.42 0.77
CA MET A 260 -12.85 2.02 1.02
C MET A 260 -12.40 1.60 2.42
N PHE A 261 -11.24 2.07 2.86
CA PHE A 261 -10.79 1.80 4.22
C PHE A 261 -11.72 2.46 5.24
N ALA A 262 -12.06 3.74 5.05
CA ALA A 262 -13.00 4.43 5.93
C ALA A 262 -14.36 3.70 6.00
N GLN A 263 -14.84 3.17 4.87
CA GLN A 263 -16.06 2.37 4.81
C GLN A 263 -15.95 1.05 5.59
N ILE A 264 -14.81 0.37 5.57
CA ILE A 264 -14.56 -0.83 6.39
C ILE A 264 -14.66 -0.49 7.88
N VAL A 265 -14.12 0.66 8.30
CA VAL A 265 -14.21 1.12 9.69
C VAL A 265 -15.66 1.45 10.06
N LEU A 266 -16.38 2.15 9.19
CA LEU A 266 -17.78 2.52 9.40
C LEU A 266 -18.69 1.29 9.49
N SER A 267 -18.48 0.28 8.66
CA SER A 267 -19.27 -0.97 8.69
C SER A 267 -19.07 -1.79 9.95
N ARG A 268 -17.99 -1.52 10.70
CA ARG A 268 -17.66 -2.20 11.97
C ARG A 268 -17.88 -1.31 13.19
N SER A 269 -18.64 -0.24 13.03
CA SER A 269 -18.87 0.74 14.10
C SER A 269 -19.45 0.11 15.37
N GLU A 270 -20.38 -0.84 15.26
CA GLU A 270 -20.95 -1.56 16.41
C GLU A 270 -19.87 -2.32 17.20
N GLU A 271 -19.08 -3.18 16.54
CA GLU A 271 -17.95 -3.92 17.14
C GLU A 271 -16.92 -2.98 17.80
N LEU A 272 -16.66 -1.84 17.17
CA LEU A 272 -15.71 -0.85 17.69
C LEU A 272 -16.25 -0.18 18.97
N PHE A 273 -17.54 0.18 19.02
CA PHE A 273 -18.13 0.79 20.21
C PHE A 273 -18.26 -0.16 21.41
N GLU A 274 -18.32 -1.47 21.17
CA GLU A 274 -18.27 -2.49 22.23
C GLU A 274 -16.90 -2.56 22.91
N THR A 275 -15.84 -2.14 22.22
CA THR A 275 -14.48 -2.07 22.78
C THR A 275 -14.28 -0.73 23.49
N PRO A 276 -13.78 -0.69 24.73
CA PRO A 276 -13.54 0.57 25.44
C PRO A 276 -12.56 1.51 24.71
N ALA A 277 -12.84 2.82 24.74
CA ALA A 277 -12.03 3.83 24.04
C ALA A 277 -10.63 4.01 24.64
N ASP A 278 -10.44 3.61 25.90
CA ASP A 278 -9.17 3.62 26.64
C ASP A 278 -8.35 2.35 26.44
N GLU A 279 -8.78 1.45 25.55
CA GLU A 279 -8.04 0.25 25.12
C GLU A 279 -7.60 0.37 23.64
N PRO A 280 -6.70 1.31 23.29
CA PRO A 280 -6.31 1.57 21.91
C PRO A 280 -5.62 0.38 21.23
N GLU A 281 -4.97 -0.51 21.98
CA GLU A 281 -4.36 -1.72 21.42
C GLU A 281 -5.40 -2.72 20.90
N MET A 282 -6.53 -2.86 21.61
CA MET A 282 -7.64 -3.74 21.20
C MET A 282 -8.31 -3.21 19.94
N LEU A 283 -8.63 -1.92 19.93
CA LEU A 283 -9.15 -1.23 18.75
C LEU A 283 -8.18 -1.35 17.56
N HIS A 284 -6.87 -1.19 17.80
CA HIS A 284 -5.85 -1.36 16.75
C HIS A 284 -5.83 -2.79 16.18
N SER A 285 -5.93 -3.81 17.05
CA SER A 285 -5.97 -5.23 16.65
C SER A 285 -7.19 -5.54 15.77
N ILE A 286 -8.36 -5.02 16.16
CA ILE A 286 -9.61 -5.12 15.42
C ILE A 286 -9.44 -4.49 14.03
N LEU A 287 -8.97 -3.25 13.98
CA LEU A 287 -8.86 -2.45 12.75
C LEU A 287 -7.73 -2.90 11.81
N SER A 288 -6.76 -3.68 12.30
CA SER A 288 -5.67 -4.24 11.48
C SER A 288 -6.09 -5.46 10.67
N LYS A 289 -7.32 -5.96 10.84
CA LYS A 289 -7.84 -7.11 10.11
C LYS A 289 -9.05 -6.71 9.28
N LEU A 290 -9.13 -7.22 8.05
CA LEU A 290 -10.35 -7.13 7.26
C LEU A 290 -11.47 -7.97 7.89
N PRO A 291 -12.74 -7.53 7.81
CA PRO A 291 -13.86 -8.32 8.28
C PRO A 291 -13.94 -9.65 7.51
N LYS A 292 -14.32 -10.72 8.21
CA LYS A 292 -14.51 -12.06 7.65
C LYS A 292 -15.90 -12.58 8.04
N PRO A 293 -16.80 -12.87 7.07
CA PRO A 293 -16.63 -12.74 5.62
C PRO A 293 -16.56 -11.26 5.17
N LEU A 294 -15.83 -11.01 4.09
CA LEU A 294 -15.78 -9.69 3.45
C LEU A 294 -16.86 -9.64 2.35
N ASP A 295 -17.98 -8.95 2.61
CA ASP A 295 -18.96 -8.67 1.56
C ASP A 295 -18.44 -7.55 0.64
N LEU A 296 -17.68 -7.96 -0.37
CA LEU A 296 -16.98 -7.04 -1.27
C LEU A 296 -17.95 -6.17 -2.09
N GLU A 297 -19.09 -6.71 -2.54
CA GLU A 297 -20.05 -5.94 -3.34
C GLU A 297 -20.75 -4.87 -2.52
N SER A 298 -21.17 -5.19 -1.29
CA SER A 298 -21.72 -4.19 -0.37
C SER A 298 -20.66 -3.16 0.03
N LEU A 299 -19.42 -3.59 0.29
CA LEU A 299 -18.31 -2.67 0.57
C LEU A 299 -18.09 -1.69 -0.57
N ILE A 300 -18.01 -2.18 -1.82
CA ILE A 300 -17.82 -1.32 -3.00
C ILE A 300 -19.00 -0.36 -3.14
N SER A 301 -20.24 -0.86 -3.12
CA SER A 301 -21.44 -0.02 -3.29
C SER A 301 -21.53 1.08 -2.22
N ASN A 302 -21.28 0.74 -0.95
CA ASN A 302 -21.31 1.71 0.13
C ASN A 302 -20.14 2.70 0.06
N THR A 303 -18.97 2.25 -0.41
CA THR A 303 -17.82 3.15 -0.64
C THR A 303 -18.12 4.16 -1.74
N VAL A 304 -18.81 3.75 -2.82
CA VAL A 304 -19.25 4.66 -3.88
C VAL A 304 -20.17 5.74 -3.32
N LYS A 305 -21.18 5.36 -2.53
CA LYS A 305 -22.09 6.31 -1.87
C LYS A 305 -21.34 7.26 -0.94
N LEU A 306 -20.49 6.72 -0.07
CA LEU A 306 -19.67 7.50 0.86
C LEU A 306 -18.83 8.54 0.12
N PHE A 307 -18.23 8.17 -1.01
CA PHE A 307 -17.41 9.05 -1.83
C PHE A 307 -18.21 10.17 -2.49
N GLU A 308 -19.41 9.87 -2.98
CA GLU A 308 -20.30 10.82 -3.66
C GLU A 308 -20.94 11.81 -2.68
N GLU A 309 -21.35 11.34 -1.50
CA GLU A 309 -21.96 12.17 -0.44
C GLU A 309 -20.93 13.05 0.28
N HIS A 310 -19.68 12.58 0.40
CA HIS A 310 -18.62 13.27 1.12
C HIS A 310 -17.35 13.37 0.28
N PRO A 311 -17.34 14.14 -0.83
CA PRO A 311 -16.18 14.19 -1.71
C PRO A 311 -14.94 14.79 -1.02
N PRO A 312 -13.72 14.36 -1.38
CA PRO A 312 -12.49 14.70 -0.66
C PRO A 312 -12.25 16.21 -0.55
N GLU A 313 -12.70 17.00 -1.52
CA GLU A 313 -12.59 18.46 -1.52
C GLU A 313 -13.29 19.14 -0.33
N THR A 314 -14.29 18.48 0.26
CA THR A 314 -15.01 18.97 1.44
C THR A 314 -14.25 18.74 2.75
N LEU A 315 -13.26 17.83 2.74
CA LEU A 315 -12.51 17.46 3.93
C LEU A 315 -11.44 18.51 4.26
N PRO A 316 -11.36 19.02 5.50
CA PRO A 316 -10.31 19.97 5.89
C PRO A 316 -8.89 19.43 5.66
N SER A 317 -8.68 18.14 5.91
CA SER A 317 -7.41 17.46 5.73
C SER A 317 -6.96 17.36 4.26
N TRP A 318 -7.86 17.45 3.29
CA TRP A 318 -7.53 17.45 1.85
C TRP A 318 -6.63 18.61 1.44
N ARG A 319 -6.78 19.75 2.11
CA ARG A 319 -5.92 20.94 1.88
C ARG A 319 -4.47 20.68 2.24
N SER A 320 -4.20 19.76 3.16
CA SER A 320 -2.84 19.39 3.57
C SER A 320 -2.14 18.43 2.61
N ILE A 321 -2.90 17.76 1.73
CA ILE A 321 -2.34 16.86 0.72
C ILE A 321 -1.62 17.70 -0.35
N SER A 322 -0.40 17.30 -0.71
CA SER A 322 0.38 17.95 -1.78
C SER A 322 -0.40 18.01 -3.09
N SER A 323 -0.31 19.11 -3.84
CA SER A 323 -0.83 19.20 -5.21
C SER A 323 -0.20 18.19 -6.15
N SER A 324 1.02 17.74 -5.84
CA SER A 324 1.77 16.75 -6.61
C SER A 324 1.56 15.32 -6.08
N SER A 325 0.65 15.10 -5.13
CA SER A 325 0.25 13.76 -4.67
C SER A 325 -0.58 13.04 -5.72
N VAL A 326 -0.45 11.72 -5.84
CA VAL A 326 -1.33 10.88 -6.68
C VAL A 326 -2.80 11.06 -6.35
N LEU A 327 -3.17 11.43 -5.12
CA LEU A 327 -4.57 11.70 -4.79
C LEU A 327 -5.14 12.88 -5.59
N LYS A 328 -4.30 13.86 -5.94
CA LYS A 328 -4.68 15.06 -6.70
C LYS A 328 -4.33 14.95 -8.19
N THR A 329 -3.23 14.29 -8.54
CA THR A 329 -2.82 14.12 -9.95
C THR A 329 -3.56 12.99 -10.65
N ALA A 330 -4.14 12.04 -9.89
CA ALA A 330 -5.06 11.01 -10.38
C ALA A 330 -6.45 11.20 -9.76
N ARG A 331 -6.87 12.46 -9.60
CA ARG A 331 -8.18 12.81 -9.04
C ARG A 331 -9.31 12.53 -10.01
N TRP A 332 -9.03 12.44 -11.30
CA TRP A 332 -9.97 12.06 -12.35
C TRP A 332 -9.36 10.99 -13.24
N SER A 333 -10.16 10.02 -13.67
CA SER A 333 -9.64 8.86 -14.42
C SER A 333 -9.05 9.25 -15.78
N ASP A 334 -9.55 10.32 -16.41
CA ASP A 334 -9.02 10.84 -17.67
C ASP A 334 -7.64 11.50 -17.52
N GLN A 335 -7.30 11.99 -16.32
CA GLN A 335 -5.97 12.54 -16.05
C GLN A 335 -4.92 11.44 -16.10
N VAL A 336 -5.21 10.26 -15.55
CA VAL A 336 -4.23 9.15 -15.52
C VAL A 336 -3.93 8.66 -16.93
N THR A 337 -4.94 8.55 -17.78
CA THR A 337 -4.74 8.13 -19.16
C THR A 337 -3.91 9.18 -19.92
N LYS A 338 -4.20 10.48 -19.76
CA LYS A 338 -3.46 11.57 -20.43
C LYS A 338 -2.04 11.83 -19.91
N GLN A 339 -1.65 11.26 -18.77
CA GLN A 339 -0.31 11.44 -18.19
C GLN A 339 0.69 10.44 -18.76
N SER A 340 1.92 10.91 -19.01
CA SER A 340 3.08 10.06 -19.32
C SER A 340 3.79 9.61 -18.04
N LEU A 341 4.71 8.64 -18.17
CA LEU A 341 5.63 8.29 -17.07
C LEU A 341 6.53 9.47 -16.66
N SER A 342 6.88 10.35 -17.59
CA SER A 342 7.67 11.55 -17.30
C SER A 342 6.90 12.57 -16.45
N ASP A 343 5.58 12.68 -16.61
CA ASP A 343 4.75 13.46 -15.68
C ASP A 343 4.80 12.89 -14.26
N GLY A 344 4.72 11.55 -14.13
CA GLY A 344 4.88 10.86 -12.85
C GLY A 344 6.22 11.20 -12.17
N GLN A 345 7.33 11.15 -12.93
CA GLN A 345 8.65 11.54 -12.45
C GLN A 345 8.73 13.03 -12.06
N ARG A 346 8.09 13.92 -12.82
CA ARG A 346 8.03 15.34 -12.50
C ARG A 346 7.30 15.59 -11.18
N TYR A 347 6.14 14.97 -10.98
CA TYR A 347 5.40 15.08 -9.71
C TYR A 347 6.15 14.45 -8.54
N PHE A 348 6.85 13.33 -8.76
CA PHE A 348 7.76 12.75 -7.78
C PHE A 348 8.78 13.78 -7.30
N ALA A 349 9.52 14.39 -8.24
CA ALA A 349 10.58 15.34 -7.92
C ALA A 349 10.04 16.59 -7.19
N GLN A 350 8.84 17.06 -7.56
CA GLN A 350 8.17 18.16 -6.86
C GLN A 350 7.84 17.80 -5.41
N GLN A 351 7.23 16.64 -5.18
CA GLN A 351 6.84 16.20 -3.85
C GLN A 351 8.06 15.91 -2.96
N VAL A 352 9.15 15.35 -3.50
CA VAL A 352 10.43 15.21 -2.77
C VAL A 352 10.97 16.57 -2.34
N LYS A 353 10.94 17.59 -3.21
CA LYS A 353 11.37 18.95 -2.84
C LYS A 353 10.51 19.54 -1.73
N GLU A 354 9.19 19.36 -1.79
CA GLU A 354 8.27 19.80 -0.73
C GLU A 354 8.60 19.14 0.62
N LEU A 355 8.88 17.83 0.63
CA LEU A 355 9.28 17.10 1.83
C LEU A 355 10.60 17.63 2.41
N GLN A 356 11.61 17.84 1.56
CA GLN A 356 12.89 18.40 1.99
C GLN A 356 12.73 19.81 2.57
N TRP A 357 11.87 20.63 1.99
CA TRP A 357 11.60 21.98 2.47
C TRP A 357 10.84 21.95 3.80
N ALA A 358 9.86 21.06 3.96
CA ALA A 358 9.17 20.85 5.22
C ALA A 358 10.13 20.40 6.33
N ALA A 359 11.02 19.44 6.04
CA ALA A 359 12.03 18.97 6.99
C ALA A 359 12.99 20.09 7.44
N LYS A 360 13.49 20.91 6.50
CA LYS A 360 14.33 22.07 6.81
C LYS A 360 13.60 23.11 7.67
N ARG A 361 12.33 23.38 7.38
CA ARG A 361 11.50 24.29 8.19
C ARG A 361 11.32 23.76 9.61
N ASP A 362 11.04 22.47 9.76
CA ASP A 362 10.90 21.83 11.08
C ASP A 362 12.21 21.87 11.87
N GLU A 363 13.35 21.65 11.21
CA GLU A 363 14.67 21.76 11.84
C GLU A 363 14.95 23.20 12.31
N LEU A 364 14.69 24.20 11.48
CA LEU A 364 14.81 25.62 11.85
C LEU A 364 13.89 25.97 13.02
N LEU A 365 12.64 25.52 13.02
CA LEU A 365 11.70 25.75 14.11
C LEU A 365 12.16 25.07 15.41
N LYS A 366 12.68 23.84 15.35
CA LYS A 366 13.27 23.13 16.50
C LYS A 366 14.48 23.88 17.03
N MET A 367 15.35 24.36 16.14
CA MET A 367 16.51 25.18 16.48
C MET A 367 16.07 26.48 17.16
N MET A 368 15.15 27.24 16.57
CA MET A 368 14.59 28.47 17.16
C MET A 368 13.99 28.21 18.54
N ARG A 369 13.22 27.12 18.72
CA ARG A 369 12.66 26.74 20.03
C ARG A 369 13.75 26.43 21.06
N ARG A 370 14.83 25.75 20.64
CA ARG A 370 15.99 25.45 21.49
C ARG A 370 16.72 26.73 21.92
N TYR A 371 16.94 27.67 21.01
CA TYR A 371 17.60 28.95 21.31
C TYR A 371 16.69 29.98 22.00
N ARG A 372 15.36 29.84 21.92
CA ARG A 372 14.42 30.75 22.60
C ARG A 372 14.54 30.69 24.13
N ARG A 373 14.86 29.53 24.73
CA ARG A 373 15.05 29.39 26.17
C ARG A 373 16.30 30.13 26.70
N PRO A 374 17.51 29.92 26.15
CA PRO A 374 18.69 30.67 26.56
C PRO A 374 18.60 32.15 26.18
N ALA A 375 18.03 32.51 25.02
CA ALA A 375 17.85 33.91 24.65
C ALA A 375 16.91 34.67 25.61
N LYS A 376 15.83 34.02 26.09
CA LYS A 376 14.98 34.58 27.15
C LYS A 376 15.73 34.78 28.46
N ALA A 377 16.56 33.81 28.88
CA ALA A 377 17.34 33.91 30.10
C ALA A 377 18.39 35.04 30.01
N VAL A 378 19.09 35.16 28.88
CA VAL A 378 20.03 36.26 28.62
C VAL A 378 19.29 37.61 28.58
N GLY A 379 18.14 37.69 27.91
CA GLY A 379 17.33 38.90 27.86
C GLY A 379 16.85 39.35 29.25
N VAL A 380 16.41 38.41 30.09
CA VAL A 380 16.05 38.69 31.49
C VAL A 380 17.27 39.15 32.30
N ALA A 381 18.42 38.50 32.15
CA ALA A 381 19.64 38.90 32.85
C ALA A 381 20.10 40.32 32.47
N VAL A 382 20.01 40.68 31.18
CA VAL A 382 20.31 42.04 30.70
C VAL A 382 19.33 43.06 31.28
N LEU A 383 18.02 42.76 31.28
CA LEU A 383 17.01 43.64 31.88
C LEU A 383 17.23 43.82 33.39
N VAL A 384 17.56 42.75 34.11
CA VAL A 384 17.91 42.81 35.54
C VAL A 384 19.18 43.65 35.74
N GLY A 385 20.19 43.51 34.88
CA GLY A 385 21.41 44.32 34.92
C GLY A 385 21.14 45.81 34.68
N ILE A 386 20.32 46.15 33.68
CA ILE A 386 19.91 47.53 33.38
C ILE A 386 19.08 48.12 34.52
N PHE A 387 18.10 47.37 35.02
CA PHE A 387 17.27 47.79 36.16
C PHE A 387 18.13 47.97 37.41
N SER A 388 19.06 47.05 37.67
CA SER A 388 20.01 47.15 38.77
C SER A 388 20.91 48.38 38.62
N TYR A 389 21.33 48.74 37.40
CA TYR A 389 22.16 49.91 37.16
C TYR A 389 21.39 51.24 37.33
N HIS A 390 20.12 51.28 36.93
CA HIS A 390 19.31 52.50 36.96
C HIS A 390 18.53 52.71 38.27
N CYS A 391 18.15 51.65 38.97
CA CYS A 391 17.28 51.73 40.15
C CYS A 391 18.04 51.53 41.47
N LEU A 392 19.30 51.09 41.48
CA LEU A 392 20.12 51.11 42.69
C LEU A 392 20.77 52.48 42.89
N PRO A 393 20.73 53.06 44.11
CA PRO A 393 21.35 54.35 44.38
C PRO A 393 22.85 54.29 44.14
N ARG A 394 23.38 55.29 43.42
CA ARG A 394 24.83 55.57 43.39
C ARG A 394 25.26 56.12 44.76
N SER A 395 25.44 55.25 45.74
CA SER A 395 26.10 55.61 46.99
C SER A 395 27.12 54.54 47.40
N ASN A 396 28.38 54.94 47.28
CA ASN A 396 29.58 54.45 47.95
C ASN A 396 29.93 52.95 47.85
N VAL A 397 30.85 52.72 46.92
CA VAL A 397 31.93 51.73 47.05
C VAL A 397 32.53 51.83 48.46
N VAL A 398 32.27 50.84 49.31
CA VAL A 398 33.21 50.13 50.20
C VAL A 398 32.39 49.21 51.12
N GLY A 399 32.53 47.90 50.91
CA GLY A 399 32.36 46.86 51.93
C GLY A 399 30.96 46.58 52.47
N ARG A 400 30.22 45.65 51.83
CA ARG A 400 29.45 44.60 52.54
C ARG A 400 28.87 43.53 51.61
N ARG A 401 29.32 42.29 51.88
CA ARG A 401 28.59 41.01 51.81
C ARG A 401 27.83 40.65 50.51
N TRP A 402 28.56 39.90 49.69
CA TRP A 402 28.13 38.96 48.64
C TRP A 402 27.28 37.76 49.15
N THR A 403 26.42 37.92 50.16
CA THR A 403 25.71 36.77 50.78
C THR A 403 24.20 36.74 50.53
N SER A 404 23.60 37.71 49.84
CA SER A 404 22.13 37.78 49.74
C SER A 404 21.53 37.29 48.42
N ILE A 405 22.31 37.15 47.34
CA ILE A 405 21.73 36.84 46.01
C ILE A 405 21.68 35.33 45.74
N PHE A 406 22.58 34.55 46.34
CA PHE A 406 22.58 33.08 46.21
C PHE A 406 21.51 32.37 47.06
N GLY A 407 21.03 32.99 48.14
CA GLY A 407 19.99 32.39 49.01
C GLY A 407 18.62 32.30 48.35
N VAL A 408 18.23 33.34 47.59
CA VAL A 408 16.92 33.40 46.92
C VAL A 408 16.86 32.46 45.72
N PHE A 409 18.01 32.16 45.09
CA PHE A 409 18.08 31.25 43.95
C PHE A 409 18.02 29.76 44.35
N TRP A 410 18.36 29.43 45.60
CA TRP A 410 18.34 28.05 46.10
C TRP A 410 16.94 27.60 46.55
N GLU A 411 16.11 28.52 47.10
CA GLU A 411 14.72 28.20 47.48
C GLU A 411 13.79 27.94 46.30
N LEU A 412 14.08 28.49 45.11
CA LEU A 412 13.26 28.28 43.91
C LEU A 412 13.55 26.95 43.18
N LEU A 413 14.63 26.24 43.52
CA LEU A 413 15.03 24.99 42.88
C LEU A 413 14.85 23.74 43.76
N GLY A 414 14.57 23.89 45.06
CA GLY A 414 14.56 22.80 46.05
C GLY A 414 13.19 22.36 46.55
N GLY A 415 12.15 22.35 45.72
CA GLY A 415 10.75 22.19 46.16
C GLY A 415 10.00 20.95 45.65
N VAL A 416 10.60 19.75 45.66
CA VAL A 416 9.85 18.48 45.67
C VAL A 416 10.64 17.46 46.49
N TYR A 417 10.25 17.21 47.74
CA TYR A 417 10.14 15.86 48.32
C TYR A 417 9.42 15.87 49.69
N ASN A 418 8.32 15.12 49.73
CA ASN A 418 7.62 14.47 50.86
C ASN A 418 6.88 15.25 51.96
N GLY A 419 5.57 14.97 52.04
CA GLY A 419 5.07 13.97 52.99
C GLY A 419 4.30 14.51 54.20
N HIS A 420 2.98 14.61 54.10
CA HIS A 420 1.98 13.90 54.91
C HIS A 420 0.56 14.36 54.56
#